data_AF-A0A1G6IC96-F1
#
_entry.id   AF-A0A1G6IC96-F1
#
_cell.length_a   1.000
_cell.length_b   1.000
_cell.length_c   1.000
_cell.angle_alpha   90.00
_cell.angle_beta   90.00
_cell.angle_gamma   90.00
#
_symmetry.space_group_name_H-M   'P 1'
#
loop_
_entity.id
_entity.type
_entity.pdbx_description
1 polymer ?
#
loop_
_entity_poly.entity_id
_entity_poly.type
_entity_poly.pdbx_seq_one_letter_code
_entity_poly.pdbx_strand_id
1 'polypeptide(L)'
;MTNTLSDQPTAWFIAILALAACWPIAQALRHEKLHPLAAYLLFTSLLVLVSAAAFWILIRVASTVFAPGALDRTGFAVAIILLSLAPGFAAARWIVRRPQWRRMPK
;
A
#
# COMPACT_ATOMS: atom_id res chain seq x y z
N MET A 1 -10.75 -10.67 -26.03
CA MET A 1 -9.84 -11.51 -25.20
C MET A 1 -9.95 -11.01 -23.78
N THR A 2 -10.79 -11.67 -22.99
CA THR A 2 -11.07 -11.36 -21.59
C THR A 2 -9.91 -11.87 -20.74
N ASN A 3 -8.96 -11.01 -20.41
CA ASN A 3 -7.90 -11.32 -19.47
C ASN A 3 -8.54 -11.54 -18.09
N THR A 4 -8.81 -12.80 -17.73
CA THR A 4 -9.30 -13.19 -16.42
C THR A 4 -8.16 -13.06 -15.41
N LEU A 5 -7.96 -11.84 -14.91
CA LEU A 5 -7.10 -11.56 -13.76
C LEU A 5 -7.56 -12.35 -12.50
N SER A 6 -8.73 -12.98 -12.51
CA SER A 6 -9.24 -13.86 -11.45
C SER A 6 -8.60 -15.26 -11.43
N ASP A 7 -8.01 -15.74 -12.53
CA ASP A 7 -7.55 -17.14 -12.66
C ASP A 7 -6.04 -17.32 -12.48
N GLN A 8 -5.33 -16.27 -12.09
CA GLN A 8 -3.90 -16.35 -11.80
C GLN A 8 -3.69 -16.63 -10.30
N PRO A 9 -3.52 -17.90 -9.87
CA PRO A 9 -3.17 -18.20 -8.48
C PRO A 9 -1.90 -17.45 -8.06
N THR A 10 -1.02 -17.14 -8.99
CA THR A 10 0.16 -16.30 -8.81
C THR A 10 -0.15 -14.92 -8.22
N ALA A 11 -1.22 -14.24 -8.65
CA ALA A 11 -1.58 -12.93 -8.12
C ALA A 11 -1.98 -13.02 -6.64
N TRP A 12 -2.71 -14.07 -6.27
CA TRP A 12 -3.07 -14.36 -4.88
C TRP A 12 -1.84 -14.70 -4.04
N PHE A 13 -0.92 -15.52 -4.54
CA PHE A 13 0.32 -15.82 -3.85
C PHE A 13 1.17 -14.57 -3.61
N ILE A 14 1.27 -13.68 -4.61
CA ILE A 14 2.00 -12.41 -4.46
C ILE A 14 1.32 -11.52 -3.42
N ALA A 15 -0.01 -11.43 -3.44
CA ALA A 15 -0.77 -10.65 -2.45
C ALA A 15 -0.57 -11.20 -1.02
N ILE A 16 -0.65 -12.52 -0.85
CA ILE A 16 -0.43 -13.19 0.45
C ILE A 16 1.01 -12.99 0.93
N LEU A 17 2.01 -13.14 0.05
CA LEU A 17 3.41 -12.90 0.38
C LEU A 17 3.66 -11.44 0.76
N ALA A 18 3.05 -10.48 0.05
CA ALA A 18 3.15 -9.06 0.38
C ALA A 18 2.51 -8.76 1.75
N LEU A 19 1.36 -9.36 2.06
CA LEU A 19 0.72 -9.28 3.38
C LEU A 19 1.59 -9.90 4.47
N ALA A 20 2.16 -11.08 4.22
CA ALA A 20 3.06 -11.76 5.15
C ALA A 20 4.33 -10.95 5.40
N ALA A 21 4.92 -10.35 4.36
CA ALA A 21 6.08 -9.46 4.46
C ALA A 21 5.78 -8.15 5.20
N CYS A 22 4.52 -7.70 5.17
CA CYS A 22 4.05 -6.55 5.93
C CYS A 22 4.18 -6.76 7.45
N TRP A 23 4.08 -8.00 7.93
CA TRP A 23 4.18 -8.34 9.35
C TRP A 23 5.55 -8.03 9.98
N PRO A 24 6.69 -8.59 9.50
CA PRO A 24 8.00 -8.29 10.06
C PRO A 24 8.37 -6.82 9.91
N ILE A 25 7.94 -6.17 8.82
CA ILE A 25 8.18 -4.72 8.61
C ILE A 25 7.46 -3.90 9.68
N ALA A 26 6.19 -4.20 9.96
CA ALA A 26 5.42 -3.52 10.99
C ALA A 26 6.00 -3.78 12.40
N GLN A 27 6.47 -5.01 12.68
CA GLN A 27 7.12 -5.33 13.96
C GLN A 27 8.49 -4.65 14.12
N ALA A 28 9.29 -4.56 13.06
CA ALA A 28 10.61 -3.91 13.08
C ALA A 28 10.53 -2.38 13.26
N LEU A 29 9.44 -1.77 12.81
CA LEU A 29 9.22 -0.31 12.88
C LEU A 29 8.37 0.12 14.09
N ARG A 30 7.76 -0.84 14.80
CA ARG A 30 6.87 -0.63 15.93
C ARG A 30 7.58 0.04 17.10
N HIS A 31 6.84 0.93 17.76
CA HIS A 31 7.26 1.48 19.05
C HIS A 31 6.93 0.51 20.19
N GLU A 32 7.79 0.42 21.21
CA GLU A 32 7.78 -0.61 22.26
C GLU A 32 6.44 -0.74 23.01
N LYS A 33 5.70 0.38 23.15
CA LYS A 33 4.42 0.48 23.86
C LYS A 33 3.18 0.11 23.04
N LEU A 34 3.31 -0.19 21.75
CA LEU A 34 2.18 -0.49 20.85
C LEU A 34 1.96 -2.01 20.76
N HIS A 35 0.70 -2.45 20.93
CA HIS A 35 0.36 -3.86 20.76
C HIS A 35 0.68 -4.32 19.32
N PRO A 36 1.36 -5.47 19.14
CA PRO A 36 1.86 -5.94 17.85
C PRO A 36 0.77 -6.03 16.78
N LEU A 37 -0.43 -6.47 17.17
CA LEU A 37 -1.55 -6.66 16.26
C LEU A 37 -2.16 -5.31 15.81
N ALA A 38 -2.25 -4.33 16.70
CA ALA A 38 -2.74 -2.99 16.37
C ALA A 38 -1.79 -2.25 15.43
N ALA A 39 -0.47 -2.37 15.64
CA ALA A 39 0.54 -1.79 14.75
C ALA A 39 0.45 -2.37 13.34
N TYR A 40 0.25 -3.69 13.22
CA TYR A 40 0.09 -4.37 11.94
C TYR A 40 -1.16 -3.89 11.19
N LEU A 41 -2.33 -3.88 11.85
CA LEU A 41 -3.59 -3.45 11.22
C LEU A 41 -3.55 -1.98 10.82
N LEU A 42 -2.95 -1.11 11.64
CA LEU A 42 -2.77 0.30 11.29
C LEU A 42 -1.84 0.47 10.09
N PHE A 43 -0.76 -0.31 10.05
CA PHE A 43 0.19 -0.26 8.93
C PHE A 43 -0.47 -0.72 7.62
N THR A 44 -1.11 -1.89 7.61
CA THR A 44 -1.74 -2.43 6.40
C THR A 44 -2.92 -1.58 5.96
N SER A 45 -3.78 -1.13 6.87
CA SER A 45 -4.92 -0.26 6.50
C SER A 45 -4.48 1.06 5.89
N LEU A 46 -3.49 1.75 6.48
CA LEU A 46 -2.97 3.00 5.92
C LEU A 46 -2.20 2.80 4.63
N LEU A 47 -1.40 1.74 4.53
CA LEU A 47 -0.70 1.39 3.30
C LEU A 47 -1.70 1.20 2.16
N VAL A 48 -2.73 0.38 2.37
CA VAL A 48 -3.75 0.09 1.35
C VAL A 48 -4.56 1.34 1.02
N LEU A 49 -5.04 2.07 2.03
CA LEU A 49 -5.89 3.26 1.84
C LEU A 49 -5.16 4.36 1.07
N VAL A 50 -3.94 4.70 1.49
CA VAL A 50 -3.14 5.77 0.87
C VAL A 50 -2.64 5.34 -0.50
N SER A 51 -2.21 4.08 -0.68
CA SER A 51 -1.78 3.59 -1.99
C SER A 51 -2.95 3.54 -2.97
N ALA A 52 -4.15 3.13 -2.55
CA ALA A 52 -5.34 3.13 -3.39
C ALA A 52 -5.75 4.55 -3.80
N ALA A 53 -5.72 5.50 -2.85
CA ALA A 53 -5.99 6.91 -3.15
C ALA A 53 -4.96 7.50 -4.13
N ALA A 54 -3.67 7.27 -3.89
CA ALA A 54 -2.60 7.72 -4.77
C ALA A 54 -2.69 7.09 -6.16
N PHE A 55 -3.00 5.79 -6.24
CA PHE A 55 -3.21 5.07 -7.49
C PHE A 55 -4.36 5.66 -8.29
N TRP A 56 -5.48 5.96 -7.64
CA TRP A 56 -6.63 6.58 -8.29
C TRP A 56 -6.29 7.95 -8.86
N ILE A 57 -5.58 8.78 -8.08
CA ILE A 57 -5.13 10.10 -8.52
C ILE A 57 -4.17 9.97 -9.71
N LEU A 58 -3.19 9.07 -9.62
CA LEU A 58 -2.22 8.81 -10.68
C LEU A 58 -2.89 8.33 -11.97
N ILE A 59 -3.88 7.44 -11.88
CA ILE A 59 -4.67 7.00 -13.04
C ILE A 59 -5.45 8.17 -13.65
N ARG A 60 -6.08 9.01 -12.81
CA ARG A 60 -6.84 10.17 -13.31
C ARG A 60 -5.91 11.14 -14.04
N VAL A 61 -4.76 11.46 -13.47
CA VAL A 61 -3.74 12.31 -14.11
C VAL A 61 -3.18 11.64 -15.36
N ALA A 62 -2.90 10.34 -15.32
CA ALA A 62 -2.39 9.61 -16.47
C ALA A 62 -3.40 9.64 -17.63
N SER A 63 -4.69 9.50 -17.34
CA SER A 63 -5.76 9.52 -18.34
C SER A 63 -5.98 10.90 -18.98
N THR A 64 -5.60 12.00 -18.31
CA THR A 64 -5.73 13.35 -18.87
C THR A 64 -4.47 13.81 -19.60
N VAL A 65 -3.29 13.35 -19.17
CA VAL A 65 -2.00 13.79 -19.71
C VAL A 65 -1.49 12.89 -20.84
N PHE A 66 -1.82 11.60 -20.83
CA PHE A 66 -1.29 10.64 -21.80
C PHE A 66 -2.36 10.13 -22.78
N ALA A 67 -1.94 9.86 -24.01
CA ALA A 67 -2.79 9.25 -25.03
C ALA A 67 -3.25 7.84 -24.60
N PRO A 68 -4.44 7.39 -24.99
CA PRO A 68 -5.04 6.12 -24.52
C PRO A 68 -4.15 4.90 -24.75
N GLY A 69 -3.30 4.89 -25.78
CA GLY A 69 -2.35 3.78 -26.05
C GLY A 69 -1.09 3.76 -25.18
N ALA A 70 -0.84 4.78 -24.35
CA ALA A 70 0.29 4.79 -23.41
C ALA A 70 0.03 3.92 -22.16
N LEU A 71 -1.25 3.77 -21.76
CA LEU A 71 -1.65 2.95 -20.62
C LEU A 71 -1.56 1.44 -20.91
N ASP A 72 -1.61 1.01 -22.18
CA ASP A 72 -1.49 -0.39 -22.57
C ASP A 72 -0.08 -0.96 -22.36
N ARG A 73 0.93 -0.10 -22.20
CA ARG A 73 2.29 -0.54 -21.92
C ARG A 73 2.38 -1.08 -20.50
N THR A 74 2.64 -2.37 -20.36
CA THR A 74 2.83 -3.05 -19.06
C THR A 74 3.82 -2.31 -18.14
N GLY A 75 4.89 -1.73 -18.71
CA GLY A 75 5.86 -0.95 -17.94
C GLY A 75 5.28 0.32 -17.30
N PHE A 76 4.31 0.97 -17.95
CA PHE A 76 3.66 2.17 -17.42
C PHE A 76 2.72 1.82 -16.25
N ALA A 77 1.96 0.72 -16.38
CA ALA A 77 1.13 0.20 -15.30
C ALA A 77 1.97 -0.18 -14.06
N VAL A 78 3.10 -0.87 -14.25
CA VAL A 78 4.03 -1.21 -13.16
C VAL A 78 4.61 0.06 -12.52
N ALA A 79 4.98 1.07 -13.31
CA ALA A 79 5.48 2.34 -12.80
C ALA A 79 4.44 3.06 -11.92
N ILE A 80 3.17 3.11 -12.36
CA ILE A 80 2.08 3.73 -11.58
C ILE A 80 1.87 2.98 -10.24
N ILE A 81 1.89 1.65 -10.25
CA ILE A 81 1.75 0.84 -9.04
C ILE A 81 2.89 1.10 -8.06
N LEU A 82 4.14 1.06 -8.54
CA LEU A 82 5.30 1.33 -7.68
C LEU A 82 5.27 2.77 -7.14
N LEU A 83 4.86 3.72 -7.96
CA LEU A 83 4.76 5.12 -7.57
C LEU A 83 3.63 5.36 -6.56
N SER A 84 2.52 4.63 -6.65
CA SER A 84 1.41 4.72 -5.69
C SER A 84 1.73 4.06 -4.34
N LEU A 85 2.59 3.04 -4.32
CA LEU A 85 3.05 2.38 -3.11
C LEU A 85 3.95 3.28 -2.24
N ALA A 86 4.74 4.16 -2.86
CA ALA A 86 5.66 5.06 -2.16
C ALA A 86 4.98 5.94 -1.09
N PRO A 87 3.90 6.70 -1.39
CA PRO A 87 3.21 7.50 -0.38
C PRO A 87 2.51 6.64 0.68
N GLY A 88 1.97 5.48 0.30
CA GLY A 88 1.36 4.55 1.26
C GLY A 88 2.36 4.02 2.26
N PHE A 89 3.55 3.61 1.79
CA PHE A 89 4.63 3.13 2.64
C PHE A 89 5.18 4.25 3.54
N ALA A 90 5.34 5.46 3.00
CA ALA A 90 5.78 6.61 3.79
C ALA A 90 4.80 6.96 4.91
N ALA A 91 3.50 7.00 4.61
CA ALA A 91 2.45 7.28 5.60
C ALA A 91 2.38 6.17 6.67
N ALA A 92 2.39 4.91 6.26
CA ALA A 92 2.36 3.76 7.17
C ALA A 92 3.62 3.67 8.04
N ARG A 93 4.79 4.02 7.51
CA ARG A 93 6.02 4.12 8.32
C ARG A 93 5.96 5.28 9.30
N TRP A 94 5.41 6.42 8.91
CA TRP A 94 5.33 7.61 9.76
C TRP A 94 4.36 7.41 10.93
N ILE A 95 3.21 6.79 10.70
CA ILE A 95 2.22 6.55 11.76
C ILE A 95 2.71 5.51 12.79
N VAL A 96 3.35 4.43 12.34
CA VAL A 96 3.83 3.35 13.23
C VAL A 96 5.01 3.83 14.08
N ARG A 97 5.79 4.78 13.55
CA ARG A 97 6.88 5.44 14.29
C ARG A 97 6.42 6.54 15.24
N ARG A 98 5.22 7.10 15.05
CA ARG A 98 4.75 8.18 15.93
C ARG A 98 4.42 7.61 17.31
N PRO A 99 4.95 8.19 18.40
CA PRO A 99 4.52 7.82 19.74
C PRO A 99 3.04 8.13 19.89
N GLN A 100 2.23 7.12 20.19
CA GLN A 100 0.82 7.36 20.53
C GLN A 100 0.78 8.10 21.86
N TRP A 101 0.56 9.42 21.77
CA TRP A 101 0.30 10.28 22.92
C TRP A 101 -1.05 9.86 23.54
N ARG A 102 -1.02 8.81 24.36
CA ARG A 102 -2.12 8.54 25.28
C ARG A 102 -2.12 9.67 26.31
N ARG A 103 -3.07 10.59 26.16
CA ARG A 103 -3.57 11.34 27.32
C ARG A 103 -4.34 10.32 28.16
N MET A 104 -3.73 9.84 29.23
CA MET A 104 -4.50 9.19 30.30
C MET A 104 -5.28 10.30 31.03
N PRO A 105 -6.62 10.27 31.07
CA PRO A 105 -7.35 11.02 32.10
C PRO A 105 -6.98 10.45 33.47
N LYS A 106 -6.64 11.35 34.41
CA LYS A 106 -6.42 11.01 35.83
C LYS A 106 -7.75 10.83 36.53
#